data_AF-A0A0S3Q050-F1
#
_entry.id   AF-A0A0S3Q050-F1
#
_cell.length_a   1.000
_cell.length_b   1.000
_cell.length_c   1.000
_cell.angle_alpha   90.00
_cell.angle_beta   90.00
_cell.angle_gamma   90.00
#
_symmetry.space_group_name_H-M   'P 1'
#
loop_
_entity.id
_entity.type
_entity.pdbx_description
1 polymer ?
#
loop_
_entity_poly.entity_id
_entity_poly.type
_entity_poly.pdbx_seq_one_letter_code
_entity_poly.pdbx_strand_id
1 'polypeptide(L)'
;MPKHFPNACDCHTHVIGSKTQYPLIAKRAYTPMQAPLADLVAMLTRLKLERVVIVQPSFYGTDNTCTLDAIAELGDLARGVAVLGNDTPNSELDDLHRRGVRGLRVNVATGGTNKPVETIRDGLNAAAKLCARNGWHLQTFIPSSAIAPLAPLFADLPVPIVIDHFGLIAPGEEESAAADALKRLLASGRGWVKLSGTYRITTPPWSGMTALAQALGAANPDQVVWGSDWPHTPGGKSGKPASDREEPFQDIDAQALLDLIDTWFPDETMQRKLLVDNPARLYDF
;
A
#
# COMPACT_ATOMS: atom_id res chain seq x y z
N MET A 1 6.52 -25.14 -11.43
CA MET A 1 6.74 -24.93 -9.98
C MET A 1 6.69 -23.43 -9.74
N PRO A 2 6.11 -22.93 -8.63
CA PRO A 2 6.10 -21.50 -8.36
C PRO A 2 7.55 -21.00 -8.25
N LYS A 3 7.88 -19.95 -9.01
CA LYS A 3 9.20 -19.30 -8.94
C LYS A 3 9.38 -18.75 -7.53
N HIS A 4 10.56 -18.97 -6.96
CA HIS A 4 10.91 -18.49 -5.63
C HIS A 4 12.12 -17.59 -5.76
N PHE A 5 11.95 -16.33 -5.42
CA PHE A 5 13.04 -15.39 -5.27
C PHE A 5 13.34 -15.27 -3.78
N PRO A 6 14.54 -15.64 -3.30
CA PRO A 6 14.95 -15.36 -1.93
C PRO A 6 14.77 -13.88 -1.61
N ASN A 7 14.31 -13.58 -0.40
CA ASN A 7 13.92 -12.27 0.05
C ASN A 7 12.73 -11.65 -0.73
N ALA A 8 11.91 -12.41 -1.44
CA ALA A 8 10.70 -11.84 -2.06
C ALA A 8 9.79 -11.19 -1.00
N CYS A 9 9.21 -10.04 -1.35
CA CYS A 9 8.49 -9.18 -0.42
C CYS A 9 7.04 -8.94 -0.87
N ASP A 10 6.10 -9.08 0.08
CA ASP A 10 4.76 -8.49 -0.06
C ASP A 10 4.77 -7.05 0.48
N CYS A 11 4.62 -6.05 -0.39
CA CYS A 11 4.73 -4.65 0.01
C CYS A 11 3.42 -4.00 0.50
N HIS A 12 2.32 -4.74 0.63
CA HIS A 12 1.08 -4.17 1.14
C HIS A 12 0.18 -5.23 1.79
N THR A 13 0.18 -5.26 3.13
CA THR A 13 -0.70 -6.13 3.93
C THR A 13 -1.25 -5.39 5.13
N HIS A 14 -2.27 -5.94 5.79
CA HIS A 14 -2.81 -5.44 7.05
C HIS A 14 -2.97 -6.58 8.05
N VAL A 15 -2.53 -6.40 9.30
CA VAL A 15 -2.86 -7.32 10.40
C VAL A 15 -4.03 -6.75 11.20
N ILE A 16 -4.99 -7.61 11.53
CA ILE A 16 -6.21 -7.25 12.26
C ILE A 16 -6.36 -8.18 13.46
N GLY A 17 -5.88 -7.74 14.62
CA GLY A 17 -5.95 -8.50 15.85
C GLY A 17 -7.33 -8.47 16.51
N SER A 18 -7.43 -9.07 17.70
CA SER A 18 -8.65 -9.06 18.50
C SER A 18 -9.07 -7.63 18.85
N LYS A 19 -10.36 -7.33 18.68
CA LYS A 19 -10.96 -6.01 18.99
C LYS A 19 -10.88 -5.65 20.48
N THR A 20 -10.68 -6.64 21.35
CA THR A 20 -10.48 -6.41 22.80
C THR A 20 -9.10 -5.85 23.11
N GLN A 21 -8.09 -6.28 22.35
CA GLN A 21 -6.71 -5.82 22.52
C GLN A 21 -6.41 -4.59 21.67
N TYR A 22 -6.98 -4.54 20.47
CA TYR A 22 -6.79 -3.47 19.49
C TYR A 22 -8.16 -2.87 19.13
N PRO A 23 -8.63 -1.87 19.88
CA PRO A 23 -9.95 -1.28 19.67
C PRO A 23 -10.01 -0.53 18.33
N LEU A 24 -11.19 -0.59 17.69
CA LEU A 24 -11.45 0.15 16.45
C LEU A 24 -11.92 1.57 16.75
N ILE A 25 -11.61 2.52 15.87
CA ILE A 25 -12.15 3.87 15.98
C ILE A 25 -13.67 3.87 15.74
N ALA A 26 -14.39 4.76 16.42
CA ALA A 26 -15.84 4.90 16.25
C ALA A 26 -16.21 5.29 14.81
N LYS A 27 -15.49 6.27 14.23
CA LYS A 27 -15.71 6.77 12.86
C LYS A 27 -14.91 5.96 11.84
N ARG A 28 -15.28 4.69 11.66
CA ARG A 28 -14.68 3.78 10.68
C ARG A 28 -15.60 3.56 9.46
N ALA A 29 -15.02 3.15 8.34
CA ALA A 29 -15.74 2.92 7.08
C ALA A 29 -16.44 1.54 7.01
N TYR A 30 -15.93 0.55 7.75
CA TYR A 30 -16.49 -0.79 7.92
C TYR A 30 -15.91 -1.40 9.21
N THR A 31 -16.52 -2.49 9.71
CA THR A 31 -15.97 -3.29 10.81
C THR A 31 -15.38 -4.57 10.23
N PRO A 32 -14.05 -4.78 10.28
CA PRO A 32 -13.43 -5.98 9.72
C PRO A 32 -13.65 -7.22 10.59
N MET A 33 -13.60 -8.41 9.99
CA MET A 33 -13.29 -9.64 10.73
C MET A 33 -11.84 -9.61 11.25
N GLN A 34 -11.47 -10.56 12.11
CA GLN A 34 -10.07 -10.71 12.51
C GLN A 34 -9.23 -11.33 11.39
N ALA A 35 -7.98 -10.90 11.30
CA ALA A 35 -6.96 -11.37 10.39
C ALA A 35 -5.61 -11.34 11.15
N PRO A 36 -5.39 -12.30 12.06
CA PRO A 36 -4.23 -12.30 12.95
C PRO A 36 -2.92 -12.52 12.17
N LEU A 37 -1.80 -12.14 12.79
CA LEU A 37 -0.47 -12.29 12.19
C LEU A 37 -0.17 -13.74 11.78
N ALA A 38 -0.60 -14.73 12.56
CA ALA A 38 -0.39 -16.14 12.23
C ALA A 38 -0.97 -16.51 10.85
N ASP A 39 -2.12 -15.95 10.47
CA ASP A 39 -2.75 -16.20 9.17
C ASP A 39 -1.99 -15.50 8.03
N LEU A 40 -1.45 -14.30 8.30
CA LEU A 40 -0.56 -13.61 7.37
C LEU A 40 0.72 -14.44 7.13
N VAL A 41 1.35 -14.95 8.18
CA VAL A 41 2.56 -15.79 8.09
C VAL A 41 2.28 -17.08 7.30
N ALA A 42 1.12 -17.71 7.54
CA ALA A 42 0.70 -18.89 6.78
C ALA A 42 0.52 -18.57 5.28
N MET A 43 -0.06 -17.41 4.96
CA MET A 43 -0.21 -16.92 3.59
C MET A 43 1.15 -16.68 2.93
N LEU A 44 2.04 -15.93 3.57
CA LEU A 44 3.39 -15.64 3.08
C LEU A 44 4.20 -16.93 2.85
N THR A 45 4.12 -17.89 3.77
CA THR A 45 4.79 -19.20 3.65
C THR A 45 4.28 -19.97 2.43
N ARG A 46 2.96 -19.99 2.20
CA ARG A 46 2.36 -20.65 1.02
C ARG A 46 2.82 -19.99 -0.27
N LEU A 47 2.89 -18.66 -0.30
CA LEU A 47 3.34 -17.90 -1.47
C LEU A 47 4.88 -17.83 -1.62
N LYS A 48 5.63 -18.35 -0.64
CA LYS A 48 7.09 -18.28 -0.56
C LYS A 48 7.65 -16.85 -0.61
N LEU A 49 6.96 -15.94 0.07
CA LEU A 49 7.38 -14.57 0.31
C LEU A 49 8.01 -14.50 1.70
N GLU A 50 9.21 -13.95 1.81
CA GLU A 50 10.01 -13.95 3.03
C GLU A 50 9.93 -12.62 3.79
N ARG A 51 9.70 -11.52 3.07
CA ARG A 51 9.59 -10.17 3.64
C ARG A 51 8.17 -9.63 3.50
N VAL A 52 7.77 -8.75 4.40
CA VAL A 52 6.44 -8.14 4.37
C VAL A 52 6.44 -6.70 4.85
N VAL A 53 5.57 -5.90 4.23
CA VAL A 53 5.24 -4.55 4.70
C VAL A 53 3.83 -4.56 5.27
N ILE A 54 3.73 -4.26 6.57
CA ILE A 54 2.47 -4.16 7.29
C ILE A 54 2.05 -2.69 7.30
N VAL A 55 0.98 -2.39 6.59
CA VAL A 55 0.42 -1.05 6.46
C VAL A 55 -0.68 -0.89 7.49
N GLN A 56 -0.68 0.24 8.21
CA GLN A 56 -1.74 0.58 9.16
C GLN A 56 -3.11 0.68 8.45
N PRO A 57 -4.11 -0.12 8.86
CA PRO A 57 -5.45 -0.05 8.30
C PRO A 57 -6.25 1.11 8.89
N SER A 58 -7.18 1.67 8.11
CA SER A 58 -7.89 2.92 8.46
C SER A 58 -8.79 2.82 9.70
N PHE A 59 -9.29 1.63 10.04
CA PHE A 59 -10.19 1.43 11.18
C PHE A 59 -9.48 1.43 12.56
N TYR A 60 -8.15 1.45 12.59
CA TYR A 60 -7.37 1.71 13.81
C TYR A 60 -6.98 3.20 13.95
N GLY A 61 -7.22 4.03 12.93
CA GLY A 61 -6.83 5.43 12.97
C GLY A 61 -5.32 5.59 13.15
N THR A 62 -4.92 6.39 14.13
CA THR A 62 -3.51 6.65 14.48
C THR A 62 -2.94 5.72 15.54
N ASP A 63 -3.73 4.75 16.04
CA ASP A 63 -3.22 3.73 16.96
C ASP A 63 -2.54 2.63 16.16
N ASN A 64 -1.20 2.70 16.08
CA ASN A 64 -0.39 1.75 15.31
C ASN A 64 -0.01 0.48 16.11
N THR A 65 -0.56 0.28 17.32
CA THR A 65 -0.09 -0.78 18.24
C THR A 65 -0.15 -2.18 17.60
N CYS A 66 -1.28 -2.54 16.97
CA CYS A 66 -1.42 -3.83 16.27
C CYS A 66 -0.36 -4.02 15.17
N THR A 67 -0.11 -2.98 14.37
CA THR A 67 0.90 -3.01 13.30
C THR A 67 2.30 -3.15 13.88
N LEU A 68 2.64 -2.41 14.93
CA LEU A 68 3.97 -2.43 15.52
C LEU A 68 4.26 -3.72 16.30
N ASP A 69 3.26 -4.31 16.95
CA ASP A 69 3.39 -5.60 17.64
C ASP A 69 3.65 -6.71 16.61
N ALA A 70 2.96 -6.67 15.46
CA ALA A 70 3.19 -7.61 14.38
C ALA A 70 4.59 -7.47 13.75
N ILE A 71 5.09 -6.23 13.59
CA ILE A 71 6.47 -6.00 13.11
C ILE A 71 7.48 -6.54 14.13
N ALA A 72 7.25 -6.31 15.42
CA ALA A 72 8.15 -6.79 16.47
C ALA A 72 8.25 -8.32 16.50
N GLU A 73 7.15 -9.04 16.25
CA GLU A 73 7.13 -10.51 16.20
C GLU A 73 7.88 -11.06 14.98
N LEU A 74 7.81 -10.38 13.83
CA LEU A 74 8.49 -10.77 12.60
C LEU A 74 9.96 -10.31 12.51
N GLY A 75 10.36 -9.33 13.33
CA GLY A 75 11.72 -8.79 13.36
C GLY A 75 12.16 -8.21 12.01
N ASP A 76 13.37 -8.56 11.57
CA ASP A 76 14.00 -7.98 10.38
C ASP A 76 13.25 -8.28 9.06
N LEU A 77 12.36 -9.28 9.07
CA LEU A 77 11.53 -9.65 7.92
C LEU A 77 10.35 -8.70 7.68
N ALA A 78 10.05 -7.80 8.61
CA ALA A 78 8.93 -6.89 8.51
C ALA A 78 9.33 -5.41 8.51
N ARG A 79 8.58 -4.60 7.76
CA ARG A 79 8.61 -3.13 7.83
C ARG A 79 7.20 -2.59 7.93
N GLY A 80 7.08 -1.36 8.44
CA GLY A 80 5.80 -0.72 8.71
C GLY A 80 5.55 0.53 7.89
N VAL A 81 4.27 0.77 7.57
CA VAL A 81 3.78 2.09 7.16
C VAL A 81 2.70 2.52 8.14
N ALA A 82 2.98 3.57 8.91
CA ALA A 82 2.14 4.02 10.03
C ALA A 82 1.15 5.13 9.59
N VAL A 83 0.17 5.44 10.45
CA VAL A 83 -0.66 6.65 10.35
C VAL A 83 -0.47 7.46 11.63
N LEU A 84 -0.20 8.75 11.49
CA LEU A 84 0.10 9.65 12.61
C LEU A 84 -0.78 10.90 12.58
N GLY A 85 -0.86 11.58 13.73
CA GLY A 85 -1.41 12.93 13.82
C GLY A 85 -0.38 13.96 13.35
N ASN A 86 -0.85 15.16 12.98
CA ASN A 86 0.03 16.23 12.51
C ASN A 86 0.99 16.75 13.60
N ASP A 87 0.61 16.61 14.86
CA ASP A 87 1.36 17.11 16.02
C ASP A 87 2.20 16.01 16.70
N THR A 88 2.41 14.87 16.04
CA THR A 88 3.22 13.78 16.59
C THR A 88 4.65 14.27 16.87
N PRO A 89 5.16 14.12 18.11
CA PRO A 89 6.47 14.63 18.49
C PRO A 89 7.60 13.86 17.82
N ASN A 90 8.70 14.56 17.58
CA ASN A 90 9.91 14.01 16.98
C ASN A 90 10.42 12.72 17.65
N SER A 91 10.32 12.63 18.98
CA SER A 91 10.74 11.43 19.72
C SER A 91 9.94 10.18 19.36
N GLU A 92 8.65 10.35 19.05
CA GLU A 92 7.78 9.26 18.61
C GLU A 92 8.12 8.83 17.18
N LEU A 93 8.45 9.77 16.29
CA LEU A 93 8.93 9.45 14.95
C LEU A 93 10.21 8.59 14.99
N ASP A 94 11.16 8.97 15.85
CA ASP A 94 12.42 8.24 16.04
C ASP A 94 12.18 6.84 16.62
N ASP A 95 11.20 6.70 17.52
CA ASP A 95 10.81 5.40 18.08
C ASP A 95 10.19 4.48 17.04
N LEU A 96 9.24 4.99 16.27
CA LEU A 96 8.63 4.25 15.16
C LEU A 96 9.68 3.78 14.15
N HIS A 97 10.70 4.60 13.85
CA HIS A 97 11.77 4.20 12.94
C HIS A 97 12.56 3.00 13.48
N ARG A 98 12.93 3.03 14.78
CA ARG A 98 13.59 1.90 15.45
C ARG A 98 12.73 0.64 15.46
N ARG A 99 11.40 0.80 15.53
CA ARG A 99 10.42 -0.31 15.47
C ARG A 99 10.08 -0.76 14.05
N GLY A 100 10.86 -0.36 13.05
CA GLY A 100 10.73 -0.86 11.67
C GLY A 100 9.79 -0.05 10.76
N VAL A 101 9.26 1.09 11.21
CA VAL A 101 8.47 1.97 10.34
C VAL A 101 9.38 2.68 9.34
N ARG A 102 8.94 2.74 8.08
CA ARG A 102 9.66 3.35 6.95
C ARG A 102 8.82 4.29 6.08
N GLY A 103 7.56 4.47 6.45
CA GLY A 103 6.65 5.36 5.75
C GLY A 103 5.45 5.78 6.57
N LEU A 104 4.79 6.84 6.12
CA LEU A 104 3.47 7.25 6.62
C LEU A 104 2.42 7.10 5.53
N ARG A 105 1.18 6.79 5.92
CA ARG A 105 0.05 6.64 5.00
C ARG A 105 -0.94 7.80 5.12
N VAL A 106 -1.31 8.37 3.98
CA VAL A 106 -2.49 9.23 3.81
C VAL A 106 -3.54 8.47 3.01
N ASN A 107 -4.59 8.01 3.68
CA ASN A 107 -5.69 7.28 3.06
C ASN A 107 -6.91 8.20 2.89
N VAL A 108 -7.27 8.47 1.64
CA VAL A 108 -8.42 9.30 1.27
C VAL A 108 -9.54 8.48 0.66
N ALA A 109 -9.22 7.45 -0.12
CA ALA A 109 -10.21 6.72 -0.90
C ALA A 109 -11.11 5.80 -0.04
N THR A 110 -10.65 5.34 1.13
CA THR A 110 -11.46 4.48 2.00
C THR A 110 -12.63 5.26 2.60
N GLY A 111 -13.86 4.76 2.42
CA GLY A 111 -15.08 5.41 2.91
C GLY A 111 -15.62 6.54 2.01
N GLY A 112 -14.99 6.79 0.86
CA GLY A 112 -15.49 7.68 -0.19
C GLY A 112 -14.42 8.61 -0.77
N THR A 113 -14.62 9.03 -2.02
CA THR A 113 -13.64 9.81 -2.81
C THR A 113 -13.97 11.30 -2.92
N ASN A 114 -14.95 11.79 -2.17
CA ASN A 114 -15.50 13.14 -2.31
C ASN A 114 -14.68 14.24 -1.61
N LYS A 115 -13.43 13.98 -1.21
CA LYS A 115 -12.59 15.02 -0.61
C LYS A 115 -12.08 15.99 -1.68
N PRO A 116 -12.16 17.31 -1.47
CA PRO A 116 -11.55 18.30 -2.35
C PRO A 116 -10.05 18.03 -2.50
N VAL A 117 -9.51 18.26 -3.70
CA VAL A 117 -8.09 18.02 -4.02
C VAL A 117 -7.18 18.85 -3.11
N GLU A 118 -7.59 20.05 -2.72
CA GLU A 118 -6.87 20.94 -1.81
C GLU A 118 -6.70 20.30 -0.43
N THR A 119 -7.75 19.67 0.11
CA THR A 119 -7.68 18.95 1.39
C THR A 119 -6.72 17.75 1.30
N ILE A 120 -6.69 17.07 0.16
CA ILE A 120 -5.74 15.97 -0.08
C ILE A 120 -4.31 16.53 -0.12
N ARG A 121 -4.09 17.60 -0.88
CA ARG A 121 -2.80 18.30 -0.99
C ARG A 121 -2.25 18.70 0.38
N ASP A 122 -3.07 19.30 1.23
CA ASP A 122 -2.65 19.76 2.55
C ASP A 122 -2.27 18.60 3.47
N GLY A 123 -3.06 17.52 3.47
CA GLY A 123 -2.75 16.30 4.22
C GLY A 123 -1.45 15.65 3.77
N LEU A 124 -1.20 15.57 2.45
CA LEU A 124 0.04 15.02 1.91
C LEU A 124 1.25 15.89 2.27
N ASN A 125 1.12 17.21 2.18
CA ASN A 125 2.19 18.14 2.58
C ASN A 125 2.55 18.01 4.07
N ALA A 126 1.56 17.91 4.95
CA ALA A 126 1.78 17.75 6.37
C ALA A 126 2.51 16.42 6.67
N ALA A 127 2.03 15.32 6.11
CA ALA A 127 2.63 13.99 6.31
C ALA A 127 4.05 13.90 5.72
N ALA A 128 4.29 14.49 4.55
CA ALA A 128 5.63 14.50 3.93
C ALA A 128 6.69 15.21 4.78
N LYS A 129 6.31 16.28 5.50
CA LYS A 129 7.22 16.99 6.42
C LYS A 129 7.64 16.09 7.59
N LEU A 130 6.72 15.28 8.12
CA LEU A 130 7.04 14.30 9.17
C LEU A 130 7.97 13.21 8.63
N CYS A 131 7.69 12.69 7.44
CA CYS A 131 8.53 11.66 6.80
C CYS A 131 9.98 12.11 6.58
N ALA A 132 10.20 13.37 6.23
CA ALA A 132 11.52 13.91 5.87
C ALA A 132 12.56 13.72 6.99
N ARG A 133 12.14 13.71 8.26
CA ARG A 133 13.03 13.53 9.41
C ARG A 133 13.83 12.23 9.35
N ASN A 134 13.17 11.13 9.01
CA ASN A 134 13.74 9.78 9.08
C ASN A 134 13.98 9.17 7.69
N GLY A 135 14.00 10.00 6.64
CA GLY A 135 14.16 9.53 5.25
C GLY A 135 13.04 8.60 4.79
N TRP A 136 11.86 8.69 5.42
CA TRP A 136 10.72 7.84 5.11
C TRP A 136 10.05 8.23 3.79
N HIS A 137 9.31 7.30 3.20
CA HIS A 137 8.41 7.61 2.08
C HIS A 137 7.02 8.04 2.58
N LEU A 138 6.28 8.76 1.73
CA LEU A 138 4.86 9.02 1.93
C LEU A 138 4.05 8.07 1.05
N GLN A 139 3.21 7.23 1.63
CA GLN A 139 2.27 6.38 0.91
C GLN A 139 0.89 7.05 0.83
N THR A 140 0.24 6.99 -0.32
CA THR A 140 -1.11 7.55 -0.49
C THR A 140 -2.07 6.61 -1.22
N PHE A 141 -3.31 6.59 -0.73
CA PHE A 141 -4.44 5.93 -1.37
C PHE A 141 -5.53 6.96 -1.69
N ILE A 142 -5.60 7.38 -2.96
CA ILE A 142 -6.44 8.45 -3.48
C ILE A 142 -7.19 7.99 -4.74
N PRO A 143 -8.32 8.64 -5.12
CA PRO A 143 -8.94 8.38 -6.42
C PRO A 143 -8.01 8.75 -7.58
N SER A 144 -8.11 8.02 -8.70
CA SER A 144 -7.33 8.26 -9.91
C SER A 144 -7.48 9.69 -10.43
N SER A 145 -8.68 10.27 -10.32
CA SER A 145 -8.99 11.64 -10.71
C SER A 145 -8.17 12.70 -9.98
N ALA A 146 -7.61 12.39 -8.81
CA ALA A 146 -6.76 13.30 -8.04
C ALA A 146 -5.27 13.23 -8.44
N ILE A 147 -4.83 12.19 -9.16
CA ILE A 147 -3.41 11.97 -9.47
C ILE A 147 -2.86 13.09 -10.37
N ALA A 148 -3.52 13.39 -11.48
CA ALA A 148 -3.04 14.43 -12.40
C ALA A 148 -3.06 15.84 -11.77
N PRO A 149 -4.13 16.28 -11.06
CA PRO A 149 -4.13 17.56 -10.34
C PRO A 149 -3.07 17.69 -9.23
N LEU A 150 -2.65 16.57 -8.63
CA LEU A 150 -1.63 16.54 -7.57
C LEU A 150 -0.22 16.27 -8.10
N ALA A 151 -0.05 16.01 -9.39
CA ALA A 151 1.27 15.71 -9.97
C ALA A 151 2.33 16.79 -9.69
N PRO A 152 2.03 18.11 -9.73
CA PRO A 152 3.00 19.14 -9.33
C PRO A 152 3.43 19.00 -7.87
N LEU A 153 2.49 18.69 -6.96
CA LEU A 153 2.80 18.45 -5.56
C LEU A 153 3.74 17.25 -5.39
N PHE A 154 3.40 16.12 -6.02
CA PHE A 154 4.22 14.90 -5.94
C PHE A 154 5.67 15.14 -6.39
N ALA A 155 5.83 15.98 -7.40
CA ALA A 155 7.11 16.39 -7.94
C ALA A 155 7.85 17.42 -7.06
N ASP A 156 7.26 17.92 -5.97
CA ASP A 156 7.86 18.93 -5.08
C ASP A 156 8.00 18.43 -3.62
N LEU A 157 7.40 17.29 -3.28
CA LEU A 157 7.48 16.72 -1.93
C LEU A 157 8.94 16.47 -1.49
N PRO A 158 9.30 16.75 -0.23
CA PRO A 158 10.67 16.56 0.27
C PRO A 158 11.09 15.08 0.39
N VAL A 159 10.16 14.14 0.15
CA VAL A 159 10.35 12.70 0.27
C VAL A 159 9.73 11.97 -0.92
N PRO A 160 10.14 10.72 -1.21
CA PRO A 160 9.48 9.90 -2.21
C PRO A 160 8.01 9.67 -1.87
N ILE A 161 7.16 9.62 -2.90
CA ILE A 161 5.75 9.26 -2.75
C ILE A 161 5.45 7.88 -3.35
N VAL A 162 4.64 7.09 -2.67
CA VAL A 162 4.18 5.77 -3.11
C VAL A 162 2.68 5.84 -3.40
N ILE A 163 2.28 5.56 -4.63
CA ILE A 163 0.88 5.51 -5.07
C ILE A 163 0.36 4.09 -4.91
N ASP A 164 -0.68 3.91 -4.09
CA ASP A 164 -1.29 2.59 -3.83
C ASP A 164 -2.11 2.09 -5.04
N HIS A 165 -2.15 0.76 -5.20
CA HIS A 165 -3.08 0.01 -6.05
C HIS A 165 -3.26 0.56 -7.48
N PHE A 166 -2.17 0.63 -8.26
CA PHE A 166 -2.18 1.18 -9.62
C PHE A 166 -2.73 2.62 -9.73
N GLY A 167 -2.84 3.35 -8.61
CA GLY A 167 -3.51 4.64 -8.57
C GLY A 167 -5.02 4.57 -8.81
N LEU A 168 -5.66 3.41 -8.68
CA LEU A 168 -7.07 3.17 -9.03
C LEU A 168 -7.43 3.55 -10.48
N ILE A 169 -6.47 3.52 -11.39
CA ILE A 169 -6.71 3.75 -12.82
C ILE A 169 -7.39 2.51 -13.40
N ALA A 170 -8.48 2.68 -14.13
CA ALA A 170 -9.27 1.56 -14.65
C ALA A 170 -8.60 0.89 -15.87
N PRO A 171 -8.95 -0.37 -16.19
CA PRO A 171 -8.51 -1.02 -17.44
C PRO A 171 -8.89 -0.19 -18.66
N GLY A 172 -7.97 -0.01 -19.60
CA GLY A 172 -8.20 0.80 -20.80
C GLY A 172 -7.95 2.31 -20.62
N GLU A 173 -7.53 2.75 -19.42
CA GLU A 173 -7.18 4.13 -19.10
C GLU A 173 -5.66 4.37 -19.02
N GLU A 174 -4.85 3.54 -19.68
CA GLU A 174 -3.37 3.61 -19.66
C GLU A 174 -2.80 4.89 -20.28
N GLU A 175 -3.61 5.58 -21.10
CA GLU A 175 -3.32 6.87 -21.71
C GLU A 175 -4.16 8.01 -21.11
N SER A 176 -4.80 7.78 -19.96
CA SER A 176 -5.49 8.84 -19.21
C SER A 176 -4.49 9.84 -18.63
N ALA A 177 -4.97 11.05 -18.31
CA ALA A 177 -4.14 12.06 -17.65
C ALA A 177 -3.54 11.57 -16.32
N ALA A 178 -4.26 10.70 -15.59
CA ALA A 178 -3.79 10.08 -14.36
C ALA A 178 -2.63 9.09 -14.62
N ALA A 179 -2.78 8.21 -15.62
CA ALA A 179 -1.73 7.27 -16.02
C ALA A 179 -0.49 8.01 -16.53
N ASP A 180 -0.66 9.04 -17.35
CA ASP A 180 0.41 9.89 -17.83
C ASP A 180 1.17 10.61 -16.72
N ALA A 181 0.45 11.17 -15.74
CA ALA A 181 1.05 11.79 -14.58
C ALA A 181 1.84 10.78 -13.75
N LEU A 182 1.31 9.57 -13.57
CA LEU A 182 1.97 8.50 -12.84
C LEU A 182 3.23 8.00 -13.58
N LYS A 183 3.15 7.73 -14.89
CA LYS A 183 4.30 7.36 -15.73
C LYS A 183 5.43 8.39 -15.64
N ARG A 184 5.10 9.70 -15.72
CA ARG A 184 6.09 10.80 -15.55
C ARG A 184 6.70 10.83 -14.15
N LEU A 185 5.89 10.61 -13.11
CA LEU A 185 6.36 10.56 -11.73
C LEU A 185 7.36 9.40 -11.54
N LEU A 186 7.07 8.21 -12.06
CA LEU A 186 7.98 7.06 -12.03
C LEU A 186 9.28 7.35 -12.80
N ALA A 187 9.16 7.89 -14.02
CA ALA A 187 10.31 8.23 -14.87
C ALA A 187 11.24 9.25 -14.21
N SER A 188 10.71 10.18 -13.40
CA SER A 188 11.52 11.14 -12.64
C SER A 188 12.34 10.51 -11.50
N GLY A 189 12.03 9.28 -11.12
CA GLY A 189 12.63 8.58 -9.97
C GLY A 189 12.17 9.11 -8.60
N ARG A 190 11.20 10.02 -8.56
CA ARG A 190 10.70 10.63 -7.31
C ARG A 190 9.51 9.93 -6.69
N GLY A 191 8.79 9.11 -7.45
CA GLY A 191 7.66 8.36 -6.92
C GLY A 191 7.73 6.91 -7.30
N TRP A 192 6.88 6.15 -6.62
CA TRP A 192 6.72 4.72 -6.71
C TRP A 192 5.25 4.37 -6.93
N VAL A 193 4.98 3.18 -7.44
CA VAL A 193 3.63 2.63 -7.49
C VAL A 193 3.61 1.20 -6.96
N LYS A 194 2.56 0.87 -6.20
CA LYS A 194 2.28 -0.52 -5.83
C LYS A 194 1.36 -1.17 -6.86
N LEU A 195 1.87 -2.18 -7.57
CA LEU A 195 1.08 -3.07 -8.41
C LEU A 195 0.37 -4.08 -7.50
N SER A 196 -0.75 -3.66 -6.93
CA SER A 196 -1.47 -4.35 -5.85
C SER A 196 -2.96 -4.11 -5.96
N GLY A 197 -3.78 -4.89 -5.23
CA GLY A 197 -5.22 -4.62 -5.10
C GLY A 197 -5.98 -4.66 -6.43
N THR A 198 -5.57 -5.47 -7.40
CA THR A 198 -6.21 -5.53 -8.74
C THR A 198 -7.70 -5.86 -8.68
N TYR A 199 -8.11 -6.67 -7.70
CA TYR A 199 -9.51 -6.99 -7.41
C TYR A 199 -10.36 -5.78 -6.98
N ARG A 200 -9.74 -4.66 -6.61
CA ARG A 200 -10.42 -3.39 -6.34
C ARG A 200 -10.75 -2.60 -7.61
N ILE A 201 -10.15 -2.97 -8.75
CA ILE A 201 -10.13 -2.18 -9.98
C ILE A 201 -10.78 -2.94 -11.14
N THR A 202 -10.52 -4.25 -11.22
CA THR A 202 -11.02 -5.13 -12.27
C THR A 202 -11.53 -6.44 -11.67
N THR A 203 -12.19 -7.25 -12.47
CA THR A 203 -12.78 -8.54 -12.07
C THR A 203 -11.85 -9.70 -12.44
N PRO A 204 -11.96 -10.88 -11.80
CA PRO A 204 -11.24 -12.09 -12.20
C PRO A 204 -11.37 -12.36 -13.71
N PRO A 205 -10.31 -12.84 -14.38
CA PRO A 205 -9.01 -13.23 -13.83
C PRO A 205 -8.04 -12.05 -13.60
N TRP A 206 -8.56 -10.81 -13.52
CA TRP A 206 -7.81 -9.56 -13.25
C TRP A 206 -6.75 -9.17 -14.28
N SER A 207 -6.72 -9.87 -15.42
CA SER A 207 -5.81 -9.61 -16.54
C SER A 207 -6.00 -8.22 -17.18
N GLY A 208 -7.11 -7.54 -16.90
CA GLY A 208 -7.39 -6.17 -17.38
C GLY A 208 -6.34 -5.13 -16.97
N MET A 209 -5.51 -5.41 -15.95
CA MET A 209 -4.44 -4.50 -15.52
C MET A 209 -3.11 -4.71 -16.24
N THR A 210 -3.00 -5.68 -17.16
CA THR A 210 -1.73 -6.07 -17.79
C THR A 210 -1.08 -4.92 -18.55
N ALA A 211 -1.85 -4.22 -19.39
CA ALA A 211 -1.35 -3.11 -20.18
C ALA A 211 -0.82 -1.98 -19.27
N LEU A 212 -1.56 -1.64 -18.21
CA LEU A 212 -1.12 -0.63 -17.25
C LEU A 212 0.13 -1.08 -16.48
N ALA A 213 0.18 -2.32 -16.00
CA ALA A 213 1.36 -2.87 -15.31
C ALA A 213 2.62 -2.74 -16.17
N GLN A 214 2.52 -3.15 -17.44
CA GLN A 214 3.60 -3.06 -18.41
C GLN A 214 4.01 -1.62 -18.69
N ALA A 215 3.06 -0.71 -18.87
CA ALA A 215 3.36 0.71 -19.11
C ALA A 215 4.05 1.36 -17.90
N LEU A 216 3.63 1.06 -16.68
CA LEU A 216 4.24 1.57 -15.45
C LEU A 216 5.65 0.99 -15.23
N GLY A 217 5.83 -0.32 -15.45
CA GLY A 217 7.14 -0.96 -15.38
C GLY A 217 8.11 -0.46 -16.44
N ALA A 218 7.62 -0.18 -17.66
CA ALA A 218 8.43 0.40 -18.73
C ALA A 218 8.81 1.86 -18.44
N ALA A 219 7.95 2.63 -17.76
CA ALA A 219 8.26 4.01 -17.38
C ALA A 219 9.43 4.09 -16.40
N ASN A 220 9.49 3.18 -15.41
CA ASN A 220 10.69 2.97 -14.59
C ASN A 220 10.64 1.61 -13.87
N PRO A 221 11.46 0.62 -14.26
CA PRO A 221 11.43 -0.71 -13.66
C PRO A 221 11.94 -0.73 -12.21
N ASP A 222 12.65 0.30 -11.78
CA ASP A 222 13.18 0.40 -10.42
C ASP A 222 12.18 1.05 -9.43
N GLN A 223 11.05 1.58 -9.92
CA GLN A 223 10.08 2.34 -9.09
C GLN A 223 8.72 1.65 -8.94
N VAL A 224 8.68 0.34 -9.16
CA VAL A 224 7.46 -0.47 -8.99
C VAL A 224 7.68 -1.54 -7.91
N VAL A 225 6.67 -1.78 -7.09
CA VAL A 225 6.66 -2.88 -6.12
C VAL A 225 5.34 -3.63 -6.17
N TRP A 226 5.30 -4.89 -5.75
CA TRP A 226 4.07 -5.69 -5.67
C TRP A 226 3.57 -5.85 -4.24
N GLY A 227 2.26 -6.03 -4.07
CA GLY A 227 1.69 -6.44 -2.79
C GLY A 227 0.32 -7.11 -2.96
N SER A 228 0.00 -8.06 -2.07
CA SER A 228 -1.27 -8.81 -2.15
C SER A 228 -2.49 -7.96 -1.78
N ASP A 229 -2.29 -6.98 -0.90
CA ASP A 229 -3.37 -6.26 -0.22
C ASP A 229 -4.23 -7.18 0.67
N TRP A 230 -3.61 -8.23 1.22
CA TRP A 230 -4.19 -9.10 2.24
C TRP A 230 -4.61 -8.27 3.47
N PRO A 231 -5.76 -8.53 4.12
CA PRO A 231 -6.64 -9.71 3.98
C PRO A 231 -7.80 -9.49 3.02
N HIS A 232 -7.67 -8.63 2.00
CA HIS A 232 -8.71 -8.38 0.99
C HIS A 232 -10.01 -7.79 1.56
N THR A 233 -9.85 -6.69 2.28
CA THR A 233 -10.95 -6.00 2.95
C THR A 233 -12.05 -5.51 1.99
N PRO A 234 -13.31 -5.39 2.44
CA PRO A 234 -14.45 -5.02 1.60
C PRO A 234 -14.43 -3.54 1.11
N GLY A 235 -13.43 -2.74 1.49
CA GLY A 235 -13.22 -1.37 0.99
C GLY A 235 -14.14 -0.29 1.60
N GLY A 236 -15.18 -0.68 2.33
CA GLY A 236 -16.16 0.20 2.96
C GLY A 236 -17.12 0.84 1.95
N LYS A 237 -18.40 1.00 2.32
CA LYS A 237 -19.42 1.62 1.46
C LYS A 237 -19.44 3.14 1.70
N SER A 238 -19.25 3.93 0.66
CA SER A 238 -19.26 5.40 0.75
C SER A 238 -20.56 5.93 1.36
N GLY A 239 -20.44 6.85 2.32
CA GLY A 239 -21.58 7.61 2.85
C GLY A 239 -22.48 6.87 3.85
N LYS A 240 -22.13 5.66 4.29
CA LYS A 240 -22.82 4.98 5.40
C LYS A 240 -21.85 4.79 6.58
N PRO A 241 -22.26 5.17 7.82
CA PRO A 241 -21.49 4.79 9.00
C PRO A 241 -21.35 3.27 9.06
N ALA A 242 -20.17 2.79 9.43
CA ALA A 242 -20.00 1.37 9.74
C ALA A 242 -20.95 0.96 10.88
N SER A 243 -21.56 -0.21 10.75
CA SER A 243 -22.20 -0.89 11.89
C SER A 243 -21.16 -1.66 12.70
N ASP A 244 -21.50 -2.05 13.93
CA ASP A 244 -20.67 -2.96 14.74
C ASP A 244 -20.65 -4.41 14.21
N ARG A 245 -21.51 -4.73 13.24
CA ARG A 245 -21.48 -6.01 12.54
C ARG A 245 -20.20 -6.12 11.71
N GLU A 246 -19.47 -7.21 11.92
CA GLU A 246 -18.30 -7.56 11.12
C GLU A 246 -18.69 -7.84 9.65
N GLU A 247 -17.92 -7.27 8.75
CA GLU A 247 -18.03 -7.48 7.30
C GLU A 247 -16.96 -8.48 6.86
N PRO A 248 -17.34 -9.51 6.09
CA PRO A 248 -16.40 -10.53 5.65
C PRO A 248 -15.38 -9.96 4.67
N PHE A 249 -14.22 -10.59 4.63
CA PHE A 249 -13.22 -10.35 3.59
C PHE A 249 -13.72 -10.87 2.24
N GLN A 250 -13.18 -10.30 1.18
CA GLN A 250 -13.42 -10.81 -0.16
C GLN A 250 -12.67 -12.14 -0.33
N ASP A 251 -13.33 -13.11 -0.95
CA ASP A 251 -12.72 -14.40 -1.28
C ASP A 251 -11.81 -14.24 -2.50
N ILE A 252 -10.57 -13.80 -2.25
CA ILE A 252 -9.56 -13.51 -3.25
C ILE A 252 -8.36 -14.44 -3.03
N ASP A 253 -8.02 -15.21 -4.06
CA ASP A 253 -6.81 -16.04 -4.03
C ASP A 253 -5.55 -15.19 -4.26
N ALA A 254 -4.79 -14.98 -3.19
CA ALA A 254 -3.52 -14.27 -3.24
C ALA A 254 -2.48 -14.93 -4.17
N GLN A 255 -2.54 -16.26 -4.39
CA GLN A 255 -1.66 -16.94 -5.35
C GLN A 255 -1.99 -16.47 -6.77
N ALA A 256 -3.27 -16.44 -7.13
CA ALA A 256 -3.68 -15.95 -8.43
C ALA A 256 -3.31 -14.47 -8.66
N LEU A 257 -3.31 -13.63 -7.62
CA LEU A 257 -2.78 -12.26 -7.70
C LEU A 257 -1.27 -12.20 -7.93
N LEU A 258 -0.51 -13.11 -7.31
CA LEU A 258 0.94 -13.21 -7.48
C LEU A 258 1.29 -13.73 -8.89
N ASP A 259 0.53 -14.70 -9.39
CA ASP A 259 0.74 -15.31 -10.72
C ASP A 259 0.51 -14.32 -11.87
N LEU A 260 -0.22 -13.21 -11.64
CA LEU A 260 -0.34 -12.13 -12.62
C LEU A 260 1.01 -11.51 -13.00
N ILE A 261 2.01 -11.58 -12.12
CA ILE A 261 3.35 -11.06 -12.39
C ILE A 261 3.98 -11.74 -13.60
N ASP A 262 3.77 -13.04 -13.79
CA ASP A 262 4.27 -13.76 -14.97
C ASP A 262 3.62 -13.26 -16.27
N THR A 263 2.39 -12.77 -16.19
CA THR A 263 1.67 -12.16 -17.33
C THR A 263 2.13 -10.73 -17.58
N TRP A 264 2.32 -9.93 -16.53
CA TRP A 264 2.77 -8.55 -16.64
C TRP A 264 4.21 -8.48 -17.13
N PHE A 265 5.09 -9.27 -16.52
CA PHE A 265 6.53 -9.23 -16.72
C PHE A 265 7.09 -10.67 -16.87
N PRO A 266 7.13 -11.22 -18.09
CA PRO A 266 7.72 -12.53 -18.34
C PRO A 266 9.24 -12.61 -18.06
N ASP A 267 9.93 -11.45 -18.03
CA ASP A 267 11.36 -11.34 -17.74
C ASP A 267 11.65 -11.45 -16.22
N GLU A 268 12.46 -12.45 -15.84
CA GLU A 268 12.83 -12.69 -14.44
C GLU A 268 13.62 -11.55 -13.81
N THR A 269 14.35 -10.75 -14.60
CA THR A 269 15.06 -9.57 -14.08
C THR A 269 14.06 -8.56 -13.55
N MET A 270 13.01 -8.28 -14.33
CA MET A 270 11.91 -7.41 -13.90
C MET A 270 11.14 -7.98 -12.71
N GLN A 271 10.88 -9.30 -12.66
CA GLN A 271 10.23 -9.94 -11.52
C GLN A 271 11.05 -9.82 -10.23
N ARG A 272 12.37 -10.04 -10.32
CA ARG A 272 13.29 -9.86 -9.19
C ARG A 272 13.33 -8.41 -8.72
N LYS A 273 13.36 -7.44 -9.64
CA LYS A 273 13.25 -6.02 -9.25
C LYS A 273 11.97 -5.78 -8.47
N LEU A 274 10.82 -6.18 -9.03
CA LEU A 274 9.50 -5.96 -8.46
C LEU A 274 9.31 -6.57 -7.06
N LEU A 275 9.84 -7.78 -6.84
CA LEU A 275 9.63 -8.57 -5.61
C LEU A 275 10.78 -8.49 -4.60
N VAL A 276 12.01 -8.16 -5.03
CA VAL A 276 13.21 -8.26 -4.17
C VAL A 276 13.95 -6.94 -4.07
N ASP A 277 14.47 -6.44 -5.18
CA ASP A 277 15.44 -5.33 -5.16
C ASP A 277 14.74 -3.99 -4.85
N ASN A 278 13.59 -3.75 -5.48
CA ASN A 278 12.81 -2.53 -5.28
C ASN A 278 12.24 -2.45 -3.86
N PRO A 279 11.62 -3.51 -3.30
CA PRO A 279 11.22 -3.51 -1.90
C PRO A 279 12.39 -3.29 -0.93
N ALA A 280 13.55 -3.91 -1.19
CA ALA A 280 14.73 -3.72 -0.34
C ALA A 280 15.14 -2.25 -0.26
N ARG A 281 15.15 -1.56 -1.41
CA ARG A 281 15.51 -0.15 -1.51
C ARG A 281 14.44 0.79 -0.93
N LEU A 282 13.15 0.52 -1.19
CA LEU A 282 12.07 1.39 -0.74
C LEU A 282 11.85 1.32 0.78
N TYR A 283 11.97 0.12 1.35
CA TYR A 283 11.66 -0.14 2.75
C TYR A 283 12.89 -0.39 3.61
N ASP A 284 14.11 -0.19 3.09
CA ASP A 284 15.35 -0.30 3.87
C ASP A 284 15.41 -1.64 4.64
N PHE A 285 15.29 -2.73 3.87
CA PHE A 285 15.43 -4.11 4.37
C PHE A 285 16.89 -4.55 4.38
#